data_AF-A0A7S3RI36-F1
#
_entry.id   AF-A0A7S3RI36-F1
#
_cell.length_a   1.000
_cell.length_b   1.000
_cell.length_c   1.000
_cell.angle_alpha   90.00
_cell.angle_beta   90.00
_cell.angle_gamma   90.00
#
_symmetry.space_group_name_H-M   'P 1'
#
loop_
_entity.id
_entity.type
_entity.pdbx_description
1 polymer ?
#
loop_
_entity_poly.entity_id
_entity_poly.type
_entity_poly.pdbx_seq_one_letter_code
_entity_poly.pdbx_strand_id
1 'polypeptide(L)'
;SNTSDPSALYALAFTATAPPHARSLLLVNKRQAPATAALTGLTGGEASCVEVGAGLSEPGFAPIVVKRLSSAGVLAMGGFATCVVSSLQLDGGVEQDVVV
;
A
#
# COMPACT_ATOMS: atom_id res chain seq x y z
N SER A 1 -6.25 8.63 26.85
CA SER A 1 -5.55 9.77 26.21
C SER A 1 -5.38 9.42 24.74
N ASN A 2 -6.00 10.20 23.87
CA ASN A 2 -6.07 9.97 22.43
C ASN A 2 -5.01 10.86 21.77
N THR A 3 -3.76 10.41 21.77
CA THR A 3 -2.71 11.01 20.95
C THR A 3 -2.83 10.37 19.57
N SER A 4 -3.44 11.08 18.63
CA SER A 4 -3.41 10.70 17.22
C SER A 4 -1.95 10.66 16.77
N ASP A 5 -1.38 9.46 16.72
CA ASP A 5 -0.04 9.25 16.17
C ASP A 5 -0.04 9.74 14.71
N PRO A 6 0.67 10.83 14.38
CA PRO A 6 0.68 11.39 13.04
C PRO A 6 1.33 10.42 12.02
N SER A 7 1.91 9.32 12.49
CA SER A 7 2.67 8.33 11.70
C SER A 7 1.88 7.02 11.54
N ALA A 8 0.58 7.10 11.30
CA ALA A 8 -0.28 5.92 11.30
C ALA A 8 -0.18 5.08 10.01
N LEU A 9 0.36 5.69 8.95
CA LEU A 9 0.64 5.08 7.65
C LEU A 9 2.11 5.35 7.29
N TYR A 10 2.84 4.33 6.90
CA TYR A 10 4.21 4.45 6.40
C TYR A 10 4.26 4.06 4.94
N ALA A 11 5.12 4.74 4.20
CA ALA A 11 5.48 4.38 2.85
C ALA A 11 6.99 4.34 2.69
N LEU A 12 7.46 3.34 1.97
CA LEU A 12 8.86 3.21 1.60
C LEU A 12 8.92 2.86 0.12
N ALA A 13 9.48 3.77 -0.68
CA ALA A 13 9.82 3.49 -2.06
C ALA A 13 11.10 2.64 -2.11
N PHE A 14 11.10 1.62 -2.95
CA PHE A 14 12.32 0.89 -3.27
C PHE A 14 12.35 0.56 -4.76
N THR A 15 13.56 0.59 -5.32
CA THR A 15 13.83 0.23 -6.70
C THR A 15 14.68 -1.03 -6.70
N ALA A 16 14.18 -2.11 -7.30
CA ALA A 16 15.03 -3.26 -7.54
C ALA A 16 16.00 -2.94 -8.70
N THR A 17 17.30 -3.13 -8.46
CA THR A 17 18.35 -2.97 -9.49
C THR A 17 18.36 -4.11 -10.50
N ALA A 18 17.65 -5.22 -10.23
CA ALA A 18 17.52 -6.34 -11.14
C ALA A 18 16.41 -6.11 -12.18
N PRO A 19 16.65 -6.41 -13.48
CA PRO A 19 15.63 -6.30 -14.52
C PRO A 19 14.42 -7.24 -14.29
N PRO A 20 13.22 -6.83 -14.73
CA PRO A 20 12.89 -5.47 -15.21
C PRO A 20 12.88 -4.53 -14.00
N HIS A 21 13.45 -3.33 -14.13
CA HIS A 21 13.54 -2.36 -13.03
C HIS A 21 12.15 -2.06 -12.43
N ALA A 22 11.78 -2.80 -11.39
CA ALA A 22 10.50 -2.64 -10.73
C ALA A 22 10.65 -1.55 -9.68
N ARG A 23 10.08 -0.37 -9.97
CA ARG A 23 9.74 0.61 -8.94
C ARG A 23 8.62 -0.02 -8.11
N SER A 24 8.82 -0.12 -6.81
CA SER A 24 7.84 -0.70 -5.90
C SER A 24 7.67 0.16 -4.66
N LEU A 25 6.50 0.06 -4.05
CA LEU A 25 6.18 0.76 -2.82
C LEU A 25 5.81 -0.25 -1.75
N LEU A 26 6.41 -0.13 -0.57
CA LEU A 26 5.93 -0.79 0.62
C LEU A 26 5.04 0.20 1.39
N LEU A 27 3.78 -0.14 1.59
CA LEU A 27 2.83 0.61 2.39
C LEU A 27 2.49 -0.17 3.65
N VAL A 28 2.54 0.49 4.81
CA VAL A 28 2.25 -0.13 6.11
C VAL A 28 1.22 0.72 6.85
N ASN A 29 0.01 0.18 7.01
CA ASN A 29 -0.97 0.70 7.96
C ASN A 29 -0.63 0.16 9.35
N LYS A 30 -0.28 1.03 10.30
CA LYS A 30 -0.02 0.62 11.69
C LYS A 30 -1.25 0.74 12.59
N ARG A 31 -2.41 1.07 12.03
CA ARG A 31 -3.66 1.21 12.79
C ARG A 31 -4.41 -0.11 12.78
N GLN A 32 -5.10 -0.41 13.87
CA GLN A 32 -6.08 -1.49 13.90
C GLN A 32 -7.26 -1.25 12.97
N ALA A 33 -7.59 0.02 12.70
CA ALA A 33 -8.66 0.39 11.77
C ALA A 33 -8.16 0.32 10.31
N PRO A 34 -9.06 0.05 9.34
CA PRO A 34 -8.76 0.21 7.93
C PRO A 34 -8.24 1.61 7.59
N ALA A 35 -7.39 1.68 6.57
CA ALA A 35 -6.82 2.92 6.07
C ALA A 35 -6.79 2.95 4.55
N THR A 36 -6.65 4.13 3.99
CA THR A 36 -6.57 4.35 2.54
C THR A 36 -5.31 5.13 2.24
N ALA A 37 -4.54 4.66 1.26
CA ALA A 37 -3.40 5.39 0.71
C ALA A 37 -3.80 5.97 -0.65
N ALA A 38 -3.57 7.25 -0.86
CA ALA A 38 -3.71 7.90 -2.16
C ALA A 38 -2.31 8.14 -2.72
N LEU A 39 -2.02 7.53 -3.87
CA LEU A 39 -0.71 7.63 -4.53
C LEU A 39 -0.85 8.56 -5.74
N THR A 40 -0.18 9.69 -5.69
CA THR A 40 -0.27 10.72 -6.73
C THR A 40 0.51 10.27 -7.98
N GLY A 41 -0.01 10.58 -9.18
CA GLY A 41 0.61 10.22 -10.45
C GLY A 41 0.38 8.77 -10.90
N LEU A 42 -0.40 8.00 -10.13
CA LEU A 42 -0.79 6.63 -10.49
C LEU A 42 -2.26 6.55 -10.92
N THR A 43 -2.52 5.79 -11.96
CA THR A 43 -3.86 5.50 -12.50
C THR A 43 -4.23 4.02 -12.39
N GLY A 44 -3.42 3.25 -11.66
CA GLY A 44 -3.65 1.83 -11.46
C GLY A 44 -2.41 1.12 -10.95
N GLY A 45 -2.54 -0.20 -10.77
CA GLY A 45 -1.49 -1.02 -10.21
C GLY A 45 -2.05 -2.19 -9.40
N GLU A 46 -1.14 -3.04 -8.94
CA GLU A 46 -1.46 -4.19 -8.11
C GLU A 46 -0.56 -4.23 -6.88
N ALA A 47 -1.16 -4.58 -5.75
CA ALA A 47 -0.50 -4.70 -4.47
C ALA A 47 -0.81 -6.05 -3.83
N SER A 48 0.22 -6.71 -3.32
CA SER A 48 0.08 -7.90 -2.48
C SER A 48 0.05 -7.46 -1.02
N CYS A 49 -1.05 -7.75 -0.32
CA CYS A 49 -1.27 -7.30 1.04
C CYS A 49 -1.41 -8.48 2.01
N VAL A 50 -0.84 -8.31 3.20
CA VAL A 50 -1.13 -9.12 4.39
C VAL A 50 -1.82 -8.21 5.39
N GLU A 51 -2.95 -8.65 5.94
CA GLU A 51 -3.78 -7.86 6.85
C GLU A 51 -4.11 -8.67 8.10
N VAL A 52 -4.46 -8.01 9.19
CA VAL A 52 -4.97 -8.72 10.37
C VAL A 52 -6.46 -8.95 10.20
N GLY A 53 -6.91 -10.20 10.38
CA GLY A 53 -8.31 -10.56 10.24
C GLY A 53 -9.20 -9.77 11.19
N ALA A 54 -10.23 -9.11 10.66
CA ALA A 54 -11.16 -8.33 11.47
C ALA A 54 -12.00 -9.26 12.37
N GLY A 55 -12.05 -8.96 13.67
CA GLY A 55 -12.91 -9.67 14.62
C GLY A 55 -12.39 -11.01 15.14
N LEU A 56 -11.11 -11.34 14.88
CA LEU A 56 -10.49 -12.52 15.48
C LEU A 56 -10.06 -12.25 16.93
N SER A 57 -10.32 -13.20 17.83
CA SER A 57 -9.94 -13.12 19.25
C SER A 57 -8.44 -13.18 19.47
N GLU A 58 -7.71 -13.78 18.54
CA GLU A 58 -6.25 -13.72 18.43
C GLU A 58 -5.88 -13.04 17.10
N PRO A 59 -4.96 -12.07 17.10
CA PRO A 59 -4.53 -11.41 15.87
C PRO A 59 -3.74 -12.38 15.00
N GLY A 60 -4.46 -13.14 14.18
CA GLY A 60 -3.91 -13.93 13.08
C GLY A 60 -3.81 -13.08 11.82
N PHE A 61 -2.69 -13.21 11.09
CA PHE A 61 -2.59 -12.68 9.75
C PHE A 61 -3.54 -13.43 8.82
N ALA A 62 -4.33 -12.69 8.05
CA ALA A 62 -5.07 -13.24 6.93
C ALA A 62 -4.10 -13.73 5.84
N PRO A 63 -4.51 -14.69 4.98
CA PRO A 63 -3.76 -15.03 3.79
C PRO A 63 -3.43 -13.79 2.94
N ILE A 64 -2.37 -13.88 2.14
CA ILE A 64 -2.01 -12.82 1.20
C ILE A 64 -3.18 -12.58 0.25
N VAL A 65 -3.58 -11.31 0.12
CA VAL A 65 -4.61 -10.87 -0.82
C VAL A 65 -4.01 -9.92 -1.85
N VAL A 66 -4.36 -10.11 -3.12
CA VAL A 66 -4.01 -9.16 -4.19
C VAL A 66 -5.10 -8.10 -4.26
N LYS A 67 -4.70 -6.84 -4.15
CA LYS A 67 -5.57 -5.67 -4.24
C LYS A 67 -5.15 -4.81 -5.43
N ARG A 68 -6.14 -4.24 -6.10
CA ARG A 68 -5.91 -3.30 -7.21
C ARG A 68 -5.98 -1.87 -6.71
N LEU A 69 -5.08 -1.05 -7.22
CA LEU A 69 -5.21 0.40 -7.12
C LEU A 69 -6.36 0.83 -8.03
N SER A 70 -7.19 1.75 -7.54
CA SER A 70 -8.23 2.35 -8.39
C SER A 70 -7.62 3.21 -9.50
N SER A 71 -8.46 3.63 -10.46
CA SER A 71 -8.06 4.57 -11.51
C SER A 71 -7.62 5.95 -11.00
N ALA A 72 -7.92 6.27 -9.73
CA ALA A 72 -7.47 7.48 -9.05
C ALA A 72 -6.22 7.26 -8.18
N GLY A 73 -5.53 6.13 -8.32
CA GLY A 73 -4.30 5.84 -7.56
C GLY A 73 -4.56 5.49 -6.09
N VAL A 74 -5.79 5.15 -5.72
CA VAL A 74 -6.19 4.87 -4.34
C VAL A 74 -6.11 3.37 -4.02
N LEU A 75 -5.48 3.01 -2.90
CA LEU A 75 -5.42 1.65 -2.34
C LEU A 75 -6.09 1.59 -0.96
N ALA A 76 -7.04 0.67 -0.79
CA ALA A 76 -7.70 0.40 0.48
C ALA A 76 -7.04 -0.76 1.24
N MET A 77 -6.66 -0.52 2.49
CA MET A 77 -5.92 -1.45 3.33
C MET A 77 -6.68 -1.76 4.61
N GLY A 78 -6.61 -3.02 5.04
CA GLY A 78 -7.16 -3.47 6.32
C GLY A 78 -6.36 -2.96 7.52
N GLY A 79 -6.80 -3.35 8.71
CA GLY A 79 -6.08 -3.08 9.96
C GLY A 79 -4.72 -3.77 9.98
N PHE A 80 -3.70 -3.05 10.45
CA PHE A 80 -2.31 -3.51 10.56
C PHE A 80 -1.74 -4.06 9.24
N ALA A 81 -2.24 -3.57 8.11
CA ALA A 81 -1.90 -4.09 6.80
C ALA A 81 -0.47 -3.74 6.38
N THR A 82 0.19 -4.69 5.73
CA THR A 82 1.46 -4.51 5.02
C THR A 82 1.23 -4.87 3.56
N CYS A 83 1.44 -3.91 2.66
CA CYS A 83 1.17 -4.04 1.23
C CYS A 83 2.41 -3.72 0.40
N VAL A 84 2.76 -4.62 -0.52
CA VAL A 84 3.81 -4.38 -1.52
C VAL A 84 3.14 -4.09 -2.85
N VAL A 85 3.27 -2.85 -3.35
CA VAL A 85 2.84 -2.47 -4.69
C VAL A 85 3.94 -2.83 -5.67
N SER A 86 3.71 -3.84 -6.50
CA SER A 86 4.69 -4.43 -7.41
C SER A 86 4.45 -4.08 -8.88
N SER A 87 3.27 -3.53 -9.19
CA SER A 87 2.91 -3.00 -10.51
C SER A 87 2.31 -1.62 -10.35
N LEU A 88 2.85 -0.64 -11.07
CA LEU A 88 2.42 0.76 -11.03
C LEU A 88 2.07 1.19 -12.45
N GLN A 89 0.87 1.74 -12.64
CA GLN A 89 0.47 2.37 -13.90
C GLN A 89 0.51 3.89 -13.71
N LEU A 90 1.39 4.55 -14.46
CA LEU A 90 1.58 6.00 -14.39
C LEU A 90 0.55 6.74 -15.24
N ASP A 91 0.12 7.90 -14.78
CA ASP A 91 -0.68 8.81 -15.60
C ASP A 91 0.16 9.36 -16.76
N GLY A 92 -0.28 9.14 -18.00
CA GLY A 92 0.36 9.69 -19.20
C GLY A 92 1.66 9.03 -19.68
N GLY A 93 2.11 7.91 -19.11
CA GLY A 93 3.27 7.14 -19.61
C GLY A 93 4.64 7.82 -19.51
N VAL A 94 4.72 8.99 -18.90
CA VAL A 94 5.97 9.68 -18.58
C VAL A 94 6.38 9.27 -17.17
N GLU A 95 7.65 8.89 -17.00
CA GLU A 95 8.26 8.51 -15.73
C GLU A 95 8.12 9.67 -14.72
N GLN A 96 7.10 9.61 -13.85
CA GLN A 96 6.94 10.56 -12.75
C GLN A 96 7.59 9.99 -11.49
N ASP A 97 8.23 10.87 -10.72
CA ASP A 97 8.64 10.54 -9.35
C ASP A 97 7.40 10.34 -8.49
N VAL A 98 7.31 9.16 -7.88
CA VAL A 98 6.20 8.83 -7.00
C VAL A 98 6.39 9.58 -5.69
N VAL A 99 5.65 10.68 -5.52
CA VAL A 99 5.60 11.43 -4.26
C VAL A 99 4.61 10.72 -3.35
N VAL A 100 5.09 10.22 -2.21
CA VAL A 100 4.26 9.59 -1.16
C VAL A 100 4.08 10.51 0.03
#